data_AF-A0A2G6KPY3-F1
#
_entry.id   AF-A0A2G6KPY3-F1
#
_cell.length_a   1.000
_cell.length_b   1.000
_cell.length_c   1.000
_cell.angle_alpha   90.00
_cell.angle_beta   90.00
_cell.angle_gamma   90.00
#
_symmetry.space_group_name_H-M   'P 1'
#
loop_
_entity.id
_entity.type
_entity.pdbx_description
1 polymer ?
#
loop_
_entity_poly.entity_id
_entity_poly.type
_entity_poly.pdbx_seq_one_letter_code
_entity_poly.pdbx_strand_id
1 'polypeptide(L)'
;MFSLLSTALSLLVTLPGTPAILTPMTADFAHMSGWAPTAVYMTQVLGFSTVFFPYQAPPLVLAMQMGKIPLNSMLQILMPLALLTVLVLFPLDYLWWLLLGLF
;
A
#
# COMPACT_ATOMS: atom_id res chain seq x y z
N MET A 1 0.65 1.09 13.40
CA MET A 1 -0.53 0.20 13.55
C MET A 1 -1.40 0.22 12.30
N PHE A 2 -1.86 1.38 11.83
CA PHE A 2 -2.65 1.51 10.59
C PHE A 2 -1.90 1.11 9.31
N SER A 3 -0.59 1.38 9.22
CA SER A 3 0.25 0.91 8.11
C SER A 3 0.28 -0.61 8.03
N LEU A 4 0.42 -1.30 9.17
CA LEU A 4 0.38 -2.76 9.25
C LEU A 4 -0.97 -3.33 8.83
N LEU A 5 -2.06 -2.67 9.22
CA LEU A 5 -3.43 -3.06 8.91
C LEU A 5 -3.76 -2.84 7.43
N SER A 6 -3.27 -1.73 6.84
CA SER A 6 -3.33 -1.46 5.41
C SER A 6 -2.48 -2.46 4.61
N THR A 7 -1.26 -2.79 5.05
CA THR A 7 -0.45 -3.84 4.42
C THR A 7 -1.13 -5.22 4.50
N ALA A 8 -1.73 -5.57 5.65
CA ALA A 8 -2.47 -6.81 5.82
C ALA A 8 -3.74 -6.85 4.95
N LEU A 9 -4.46 -5.74 4.84
CA LEU A 9 -5.63 -5.63 3.95
C LEU A 9 -5.22 -5.63 2.49
N SER A 10 -4.14 -4.97 2.09
CA SER A 10 -3.59 -5.05 0.74
C SER A 10 -3.19 -6.48 0.38
N LEU A 11 -2.75 -7.30 1.33
CA LEU A 11 -2.51 -8.72 1.12
C LEU A 11 -3.81 -9.53 0.91
N LEU A 12 -4.93 -9.10 1.51
CA LEU A 12 -6.24 -9.79 1.45
C LEU A 12 -7.19 -9.24 0.36
N VAL A 13 -6.99 -7.99 -0.07
CA VAL A 13 -7.85 -7.22 -0.97
C VAL A 13 -7.02 -6.65 -2.11
N THR A 14 -7.57 -6.58 -3.32
CA THR A 14 -6.87 -6.06 -4.50
C THR A 14 -6.55 -4.57 -4.35
N LEU A 15 -5.50 -4.09 -5.05
CA LEU A 15 -5.09 -2.66 -5.05
C LEU A 15 -6.27 -1.66 -5.17
N PRO A 16 -7.26 -1.85 -6.08
CA PRO A 16 -8.40 -0.94 -6.17
C PRO A 16 -9.49 -1.18 -5.11
N GLY A 17 -9.56 -2.37 -4.50
CA GLY A 17 -10.52 -2.68 -3.43
C GLY A 17 -10.15 -2.04 -2.10
N THR A 18 -8.85 -1.86 -1.83
CA THR A 18 -8.37 -1.26 -0.57
C THR A 18 -8.84 0.19 -0.37
N PRO A 19 -8.73 1.13 -1.35
CA PRO A 19 -9.31 2.47 -1.23
C PRO A 19 -10.83 2.44 -1.04
N ALA A 20 -11.55 1.54 -1.69
CA ALA A 20 -13.01 1.47 -1.59
C ALA A 20 -13.49 1.13 -0.17
N ILE A 21 -12.69 0.37 0.58
CA ILE A 21 -12.96 0.01 1.98
C ILE A 21 -12.42 1.08 2.93
N LEU A 22 -11.18 1.56 2.72
CA LEU A 22 -10.50 2.43 3.68
C LEU A 22 -10.95 3.90 3.61
N THR A 23 -11.35 4.39 2.43
CA THR A 23 -11.81 5.78 2.25
C THR A 23 -13.00 6.16 3.14
N PRO A 24 -14.11 5.38 3.22
CA PRO A 24 -15.20 5.72 4.15
C PRO A 24 -14.79 5.63 5.63
N MET A 25 -13.79 4.80 5.96
CA MET A 25 -13.29 4.64 7.34
C MET A 25 -12.30 5.74 7.76
N THR A 26 -11.85 6.60 6.83
CA THR A 26 -10.85 7.63 7.11
C THR A 26 -11.29 8.63 8.18
N ALA A 27 -12.58 9.02 8.19
CA ALA A 27 -13.10 9.95 9.19
C ALA A 27 -13.01 9.36 10.61
N ASP A 28 -13.39 8.09 10.78
CA ASP A 28 -13.31 7.38 12.05
C ASP A 28 -11.85 7.20 12.50
N PHE A 29 -10.96 6.84 11.57
CA PHE A 29 -9.54 6.72 11.88
C PHE A 29 -8.88 8.05 12.25
N ALA A 30 -9.25 9.15 11.59
CA ALA A 30 -8.78 10.49 11.94
C ALA A 30 -9.24 10.88 13.36
N HIS A 31 -10.53 10.64 13.67
CA HIS A 31 -11.08 10.91 14.99
C HIS A 31 -10.42 10.06 16.10
N MET A 32 -10.14 8.78 15.83
CA MET A 32 -9.50 7.89 16.81
C MET A 32 -7.99 8.12 16.99
N SER A 33 -7.28 8.52 15.93
CA SER A 33 -5.82 8.74 15.95
C SER A 33 -5.42 10.15 16.35
N GLY A 34 -6.34 11.12 16.26
CA GLY A 34 -6.04 12.54 16.43
C GLY A 34 -5.29 13.15 15.22
N TRP A 35 -5.08 12.39 14.15
CA TRP A 35 -4.42 12.85 12.93
C TRP A 35 -5.38 13.61 12.02
N ALA A 36 -4.82 14.52 11.22
CA ALA A 36 -5.58 15.15 10.14
C ALA A 36 -6.08 14.07 9.15
N PRO A 37 -7.32 14.17 8.63
CA PRO A 37 -7.84 13.22 7.65
C PRO A 37 -6.93 13.05 6.42
N THR A 38 -6.25 14.12 6.00
CA THR A 38 -5.23 14.09 4.95
C THR A 38 -4.06 13.17 5.28
N ALA A 39 -3.52 13.22 6.50
CA ALA A 39 -2.44 12.32 6.93
C ALA A 39 -2.89 10.85 6.89
N VAL A 40 -4.13 10.57 7.32
CA VAL A 40 -4.71 9.23 7.22
C VAL A 40 -4.81 8.77 5.77
N TYR A 41 -5.35 9.59 4.85
CA TYR A 41 -5.38 9.25 3.42
C TYR A 41 -3.99 8.98 2.84
N MET A 42 -2.99 9.81 3.15
CA MET A 42 -1.64 9.62 2.63
C MET A 42 -1.02 8.30 3.09
N THR A 43 -1.26 7.89 4.35
CA THR A 43 -0.79 6.59 4.85
C THR A 43 -1.49 5.40 4.16
N GLN A 44 -2.76 5.54 3.80
CA GLN A 44 -3.50 4.51 3.07
C GLN A 44 -2.95 4.35 1.65
N VAL A 45 -2.62 5.47 0.98
CA VAL A 45 -2.02 5.50 -0.37
C VAL A 45 -0.74 4.69 -0.45
N LEU A 46 0.15 4.82 0.54
CA LEU A 46 1.36 4.00 0.59
C LEU A 46 1.06 2.49 0.68
N GLY A 47 0.05 2.13 1.49
CA GLY A 47 -0.31 0.74 1.72
C GLY A 47 -0.92 0.05 0.51
N PHE A 48 -1.83 0.69 -0.23
CA PHE A 48 -2.42 0.08 -1.42
C PHE A 48 -1.55 0.22 -2.68
N SER A 49 -0.59 1.15 -2.73
CA SER A 49 0.34 1.28 -3.87
C SER A 49 1.46 0.22 -3.85
N THR A 50 1.62 -0.50 -2.75
CA THR A 50 2.67 -1.53 -2.59
C THR A 50 2.16 -2.90 -3.05
N VAL A 51 2.80 -3.47 -4.07
CA VAL A 51 2.44 -4.78 -4.64
C VAL A 51 3.41 -5.86 -4.17
N PHE A 52 2.92 -6.81 -3.38
CA PHE A 52 3.65 -7.99 -2.90
C PHE A 52 3.47 -9.18 -3.82
N PHE A 53 2.26 -9.37 -4.34
CA PHE A 53 1.85 -10.52 -5.15
C PHE A 53 1.13 -10.08 -6.43
N PRO A 54 1.34 -10.78 -7.56
CA PRO A 54 0.77 -10.34 -8.83
C PRO A 54 -0.76 -10.24 -8.86
N TYR A 55 -1.46 -11.11 -8.13
CA TYR A 55 -2.93 -11.13 -8.10
C TYR A 55 -3.54 -9.84 -7.54
N GLN A 56 -2.77 -9.04 -6.79
CA GLN A 56 -3.27 -7.79 -6.21
C GLN A 56 -3.59 -6.77 -7.32
N ALA A 57 -2.89 -6.85 -8.47
CA ALA A 57 -3.03 -5.95 -9.62
C ALA A 57 -3.49 -6.71 -10.88
N PRO A 58 -4.77 -6.62 -11.29
CA PRO A 58 -5.26 -7.29 -12.50
C PRO A 58 -4.47 -6.98 -13.79
N PRO A 59 -4.01 -5.73 -14.05
CA PRO A 59 -3.18 -5.44 -15.22
C PRO A 59 -1.84 -6.19 -15.21
N LEU A 60 -1.29 -6.46 -14.02
CA LEU A 60 -0.04 -7.20 -13.85
C LEU A 60 -0.21 -8.68 -14.18
N VAL A 61 -1.33 -9.28 -13.76
CA VAL A 61 -1.69 -10.65 -14.13
C VAL A 61 -1.87 -10.77 -15.65
N LEU A 62 -2.54 -9.79 -16.27
CA LEU A 62 -2.72 -9.76 -17.73
C LEU A 62 -1.36 -9.70 -18.46
N ALA A 63 -0.46 -8.82 -18.02
CA ALA A 63 0.89 -8.72 -18.58
C ALA A 63 1.68 -10.04 -18.45
N MET A 64 1.58 -10.71 -17.30
CA MET A 64 2.22 -12.02 -17.10
C MET A 64 1.67 -13.09 -18.04
N GLN A 65 0.34 -13.11 -18.25
CA GLN A 65 -0.30 -14.06 -19.18
C GLN A 65 0.14 -13.81 -20.62
N MET A 66 0.17 -12.55 -21.07
CA MET A 66 0.63 -12.18 -22.41
C MET A 66 2.11 -12.50 -22.62
N GLY A 67 2.95 -12.26 -21.61
CA GLY A 67 4.39 -12.53 -21.64
C GLY A 67 4.78 -13.98 -21.33
N LYS A 68 3.82 -14.86 -20.99
CA LYS A 68 4.06 -16.23 -20.50
C LYS A 68 5.07 -16.27 -19.33
N ILE A 69 5.05 -15.26 -18.48
CA ILE A 69 5.98 -15.09 -17.37
C ILE A 69 5.51 -15.98 -16.21
N PRO A 70 6.35 -16.90 -15.69
CA PRO A 70 5.98 -17.72 -14.56
C PRO A 70 5.89 -16.88 -13.28
N LEU A 71 4.99 -17.27 -12.38
CA LEU A 71 4.75 -16.59 -11.11
C LEU A 71 6.03 -16.37 -10.30
N ASN A 72 6.88 -17.38 -10.22
CA ASN A 72 8.12 -17.34 -9.44
C ASN A 72 9.07 -16.24 -9.90
N SER A 73 9.24 -16.04 -11.21
CA SER A 73 10.10 -14.98 -11.75
C SER A 73 9.57 -13.59 -11.42
N MET A 74 8.25 -13.43 -11.42
CA MET A 74 7.64 -12.15 -11.01
C MET A 74 7.79 -11.90 -9.51
N LEU A 75 7.61 -12.94 -8.67
CA LEU A 75 7.81 -12.82 -7.23
C LEU A 75 9.25 -12.48 -6.85
N GLN A 76 10.24 -12.97 -7.59
CA GLN A 76 11.65 -12.61 -7.40
C GLN A 76 11.93 -11.12 -7.63
N ILE A 77 11.06 -10.41 -8.37
CA ILE A 77 11.16 -8.97 -8.60
C ILE A 77 10.29 -8.21 -7.60
N LEU A 78 9.04 -8.64 -7.43
CA LEU A 78 8.08 -7.96 -6.55
C LEU A 78 8.49 -8.00 -5.08
N MET A 79 8.98 -9.13 -4.59
CA MET A 79 9.32 -9.27 -3.16
C MET A 79 10.44 -8.33 -2.71
N PRO A 80 11.61 -8.24 -3.40
CA PRO A 80 12.62 -7.25 -3.06
C PRO A 80 12.11 -5.81 -3.18
N LEU A 81 11.31 -5.51 -4.21
CA LEU A 81 10.77 -4.17 -4.43
C LEU A 81 9.79 -3.75 -3.32
N ALA A 82 8.88 -4.65 -2.94
CA ALA A 82 7.96 -4.45 -1.84
C ALA A 82 8.70 -4.29 -0.51
N LEU A 83 9.73 -5.11 -0.27
CA LEU A 83 10.56 -5.01 0.92
C LEU A 83 11.31 -3.67 0.98
N LEU A 84 11.90 -3.24 -0.14
CA LEU A 84 12.55 -1.92 -0.25
C LEU A 84 11.54 -0.80 0.01
N THR A 85 10.33 -0.93 -0.52
CA THR A 85 9.26 0.06 -0.31
C THR A 85 8.89 0.18 1.17
N VAL A 86 8.69 -0.95 1.86
CA VAL A 86 8.31 -0.96 3.27
C VAL A 86 9.45 -0.50 4.18
N LEU A 87 10.70 -0.92 3.91
CA LEU A 87 11.84 -0.63 4.79
C LEU A 87 12.49 0.72 4.53
N VAL A 88 12.39 1.26 3.31
CA VAL A 88 13.10 2.49 2.91
C VAL A 88 12.13 3.60 2.55
N LEU A 89 11.18 3.36 1.64
CA LEU A 89 10.26 4.41 1.19
C LEU A 89 9.28 4.82 2.29
N PHE A 90 8.65 3.88 2.99
CA PHE A 90 7.67 4.21 4.04
C PHE A 90 8.27 5.09 5.16
N PRO A 91 9.46 4.80 5.72
CA PRO A 91 10.10 5.70 6.68
C PRO A 91 10.47 7.05 6.07
N LEU A 92 10.90 7.08 4.82
CA LEU A 92 11.25 8.33 4.12
C LEU A 92 10.03 9.22 3.93
N ASP A 93 8.91 8.66 3.49
CA ASP A 93 7.62 9.36 3.35
C ASP A 93 7.13 9.87 4.71
N TYR A 94 7.26 9.07 5.76
CA TYR A 94 6.92 9.49 7.12
C TYR A 94 7.79 10.66 7.61
N LEU A 95 9.12 10.59 7.41
CA LEU A 95 10.04 11.68 7.75
C LEU A 95 9.72 12.94 6.96
N TRP A 96 9.34 12.80 5.69
CA TRP A 96 8.92 13.92 4.85
C TRP A 96 7.67 14.60 5.40
N TRP A 97 6.66 13.83 5.82
CA TRP A 97 5.44 14.39 6.43
C TRP A 97 5.71 15.03 7.78
N LEU A 98 6.65 14.50 8.56
CA LEU A 98 7.10 15.13 9.80
C LEU A 98 7.72 16.51 9.53
N LEU A 99 8.56 16.63 8.48
CA LEU A 99 9.15 17.92 8.06
C LEU A 99 8.10 18.91 7.55
N LEU A 100 7.02 18.43 6.95
CA LEU A 100 5.90 19.25 6.49
C LEU A 100 4.93 19.67 7.61
N GLY A 101 5.08 19.13 8.83
CA GLY A 101 4.16 19.44 9.94
C GLY A 101 2.76 18.85 9.78
N LEU A 102 2.65 17.70 9.10
CA LEU A 102 1.38 16.99 8.86
C LEU A 102 0.87 16.19 10.08
N PHE A 103 1.68 16.08 11.13
CA PHE A 103 1.40 15.37 12.39
C PHE A 103 1.48 16.31 13.58
#